data_AF-A0A6V7XWQ9-F1
#
_entry.id   AF-A0A6V7XWQ9-F1
#
_cell.length_a   1.000
_cell.length_b   1.000
_cell.length_c   1.000
_cell.angle_alpha   90.00
_cell.angle_beta   90.00
_cell.angle_gamma   90.00
#
_symmetry.space_group_name_H-M   'P 1'
#
loop_
_entity.id
_entity.type
_entity.pdbx_description
1 polymer ?
#
loop_
_entity_poly.entity_id
_entity_poly.type
_entity_poly.pdbx_seq_one_letter_code
_entity_poly.pdbx_strand_id
1 'polypeptide(L)'
;MDLSKISQLYIAATEAIKINSLILCNFTVLPPQLCPEQIEIYDLTIPSIIDFVEQGFGIGFGISRKAIIIHGTPTAPTRFDISLIEEGVPEDTADIPFHLSADFAQNAVIRDAWIKGKGWIRNQRAQGLPFTVGQSFKLEFRIAPRNGIDVLIIN
;
A
#
# COMPACT_ATOMS: atom_id res chain seq x y z
N MET A 1 -12.68 6.69 8.03
CA MET A 1 -11.32 6.24 7.78
C MET A 1 -10.43 7.45 8.00
N ASP A 2 -9.65 7.44 9.07
CA ASP A 2 -8.72 8.53 9.38
C ASP A 2 -7.39 8.23 8.71
N LEU A 3 -7.06 8.96 7.65
CA LEU A 3 -5.79 8.81 6.94
C LEU A 3 -4.68 9.66 7.55
N SER A 4 -4.97 10.49 8.56
CA SER A 4 -3.98 11.40 9.15
C SER A 4 -2.97 10.70 10.05
N LYS A 5 -3.31 9.49 10.53
CA LYS A 5 -2.50 8.68 11.45
C LYS A 5 -1.68 7.58 10.77
N ILE A 6 -1.83 7.40 9.45
CA ILE A 6 -1.02 6.45 8.71
C ILE A 6 0.45 6.85 8.85
N SER A 7 1.27 5.95 9.36
CA SER A 7 2.71 6.17 9.56
C SER A 7 3.54 5.01 9.04
N GLN A 8 2.94 3.90 8.61
CA GLN A 8 3.70 2.74 8.12
C GLN A 8 3.03 2.08 6.91
N LEU A 9 3.86 1.46 6.07
CA LEU A 9 3.45 0.51 5.03
C LEU A 9 3.80 -0.90 5.52
N TYR A 10 2.81 -1.79 5.55
CA TYR A 10 3.03 -3.20 5.82
C TYR A 10 2.77 -4.02 4.57
N ILE A 11 3.76 -4.80 4.14
CA ILE A 11 3.66 -5.75 3.03
C ILE A 11 3.76 -7.15 3.62
N ALA A 12 2.67 -7.91 3.53
CA ALA A 12 2.60 -9.28 3.99
C ALA A 12 2.45 -10.22 2.79
N ALA A 13 3.41 -11.13 2.64
CA ALA A 13 3.33 -12.19 1.65
C ALA A 13 4.40 -13.24 1.93
N THR A 14 3.98 -14.42 2.37
CA THR A 14 4.89 -15.56 2.42
C THR A 14 5.04 -16.08 0.98
N GLU A 15 6.16 -15.72 0.33
CA GLU A 15 6.58 -16.19 -1.00
C GLU A 15 5.69 -15.79 -2.20
N ALA A 16 4.71 -14.91 -2.01
CA ALA A 16 3.75 -14.52 -3.05
C ALA A 16 4.18 -13.33 -3.92
N ILE A 17 5.12 -12.51 -3.44
CA ILE A 17 5.54 -11.28 -4.13
C ILE A 17 7.01 -10.96 -3.87
N LYS A 18 7.70 -10.45 -4.90
CA LYS A 18 8.97 -9.72 -4.77
C LYS A 18 8.71 -8.23 -4.98
N ILE A 19 9.26 -7.38 -4.13
CA ILE A 19 9.26 -5.92 -4.32
C ILE A 19 10.61 -5.50 -4.91
N ASN A 20 10.58 -4.93 -6.10
CA ASN A 20 11.76 -4.43 -6.81
C ASN A 20 12.16 -3.05 -6.29
N SER A 21 11.18 -2.16 -6.10
CA SER A 21 11.40 -0.88 -5.45
C SER A 21 10.12 -0.33 -4.84
N LEU A 22 10.29 0.49 -3.81
CA LEU A 22 9.26 1.30 -3.16
C LEU A 22 9.70 2.75 -3.26
N ILE A 23 8.81 3.62 -3.74
CA ILE A 23 9.06 5.05 -3.89
C ILE A 23 8.02 5.80 -3.08
N LEU A 24 8.48 6.57 -2.11
CA LEU A 24 7.65 7.47 -1.30
C LEU A 24 7.77 8.87 -1.86
N CYS A 25 6.65 9.44 -2.29
CA CYS A 25 6.60 10.65 -3.09
C CYS A 25 5.87 11.78 -2.40
N ASN A 26 6.54 12.90 -2.18
CA ASN A 26 5.93 14.17 -1.77
C ASN A 26 5.86 15.12 -2.96
N PHE A 27 4.66 15.48 -3.41
CA PHE A 27 4.48 16.50 -4.45
C PHE A 27 4.43 17.90 -3.83
N THR A 28 5.46 18.69 -4.07
CA THR A 28 5.59 20.05 -3.54
C THR A 28 5.07 21.14 -4.48
N VAL A 29 4.85 20.85 -5.78
CA VAL A 29 4.43 21.85 -6.79
C VAL A 29 3.38 21.31 -7.77
N LEU A 30 2.52 22.20 -8.27
CA LEU A 30 1.58 21.92 -9.38
C LEU A 30 2.14 22.45 -10.71
N PRO A 31 1.95 21.74 -11.83
CA PRO A 31 1.38 20.39 -11.93
C PRO A 31 2.34 19.32 -11.37
N PRO A 32 1.84 18.15 -10.93
CA PRO A 32 2.69 17.06 -10.42
C PRO A 32 3.47 16.46 -11.60
N GLN A 33 4.55 17.11 -12.00
CA GLN A 33 5.22 16.79 -13.26
C GLN A 33 6.33 15.74 -13.07
N LEU A 34 6.91 15.66 -11.87
CA LEU A 34 7.76 14.55 -11.41
C LEU A 34 7.69 14.52 -9.87
N CYS A 35 7.89 13.35 -9.27
CA CYS A 35 8.06 13.19 -7.83
C CYS A 35 9.46 13.71 -7.45
N PRO A 36 9.61 14.98 -7.05
CA PRO A 36 10.92 15.64 -7.02
C PRO A 36 11.67 15.29 -5.73
N GLU A 37 10.93 15.04 -4.65
CA GLU A 37 11.42 14.59 -3.35
C GLU A 37 10.97 13.13 -3.15
N GLN A 38 11.64 12.23 -3.88
CA GLN A 38 11.39 10.80 -3.76
C GLN A 38 12.36 10.15 -2.77
N ILE A 39 11.81 9.31 -1.90
CA ILE A 39 12.59 8.37 -1.10
C ILE A 39 12.45 7.00 -1.76
N GLU A 40 13.55 6.45 -2.24
CA GLU A 40 13.58 5.14 -2.89
C GLU A 40 14.14 4.09 -1.95
N ILE A 41 13.42 2.98 -1.84
CA ILE A 41 13.78 1.85 -1.00
C ILE A 41 13.84 0.60 -1.90
N TYR A 42 14.96 -0.10 -1.82
CA TYR A 42 15.28 -1.27 -2.63
C TYR A 42 15.46 -2.51 -1.75
N ASP A 43 15.48 -3.68 -2.36
CA ASP A 43 15.82 -4.96 -1.71
C ASP A 43 15.01 -5.27 -0.44
N LEU A 44 13.72 -4.91 -0.46
CA LEU A 44 12.78 -5.17 0.63
C LEU A 44 12.63 -6.69 0.87
N THR A 45 12.93 -7.11 2.09
CA THR A 45 12.64 -8.48 2.56
C THR A 45 11.19 -8.54 3.01
N ILE A 46 10.41 -9.49 2.48
CA ILE A 46 8.97 -9.64 2.76
C ILE A 46 8.76 -10.83 3.73
N PRO A 47 7.95 -10.68 4.80
CA PRO A 47 7.14 -9.51 5.15
C PRO A 47 7.98 -8.32 5.61
N SER A 48 7.48 -7.10 5.35
CA SER A 48 8.17 -5.85 5.69
C SER A 48 7.23 -4.82 6.30
N ILE A 49 7.71 -4.11 7.32
CA ILE A 49 7.12 -2.87 7.83
C ILE A 49 8.08 -1.75 7.47
N ILE A 50 7.59 -0.74 6.77
CA ILE A 50 8.34 0.46 6.41
C ILE A 50 7.78 1.61 7.24
N ASP A 51 8.58 2.15 8.15
CA ASP A 51 8.21 3.29 8.97
C ASP A 51 8.42 4.62 8.21
N PHE A 52 7.34 5.29 7.87
CA PHE A 52 7.40 6.52 7.09
C PHE A 52 8.09 7.68 7.81
N VAL A 53 8.06 7.71 9.14
CA VAL A 53 8.73 8.77 9.91
C VAL A 53 10.24 8.55 9.86
N GLU A 54 10.70 7.31 10.06
CA GLU A 54 12.12 6.96 9.96
C GLU A 54 12.68 7.19 8.55
N GLN A 55 11.86 6.95 7.51
CA GLN A 55 12.25 7.22 6.12
C GLN A 55 12.22 8.72 5.75
N GLY A 56 11.73 9.60 6.63
CA GLY A 56 11.58 11.03 6.34
C GLY A 56 10.34 11.40 5.49
N PHE A 57 9.44 10.45 5.26
CA PHE A 57 8.18 10.65 4.56
C PHE A 57 7.09 11.26 5.47
N GLY A 58 7.21 11.06 6.78
CA GLY A 58 6.36 11.64 7.82
C GLY A 58 4.96 11.01 7.91
N ILE A 59 4.18 11.47 8.87
CA ILE A 59 2.83 10.92 9.15
C ILE A 59 1.76 11.45 8.20
N GLY A 60 0.69 10.70 8.09
CA GLY A 60 -0.54 11.08 7.44
C GLY A 60 -0.48 11.05 5.91
N PHE A 61 -1.56 10.57 5.33
CA PHE A 61 -1.87 10.61 3.91
C PHE A 61 -2.87 11.72 3.54
N GLY A 62 -3.67 12.18 4.52
CA GLY A 62 -4.94 12.91 4.29
C GLY A 62 -4.86 14.36 3.78
N ILE A 63 -3.72 15.04 3.92
CA ILE A 63 -3.58 16.49 3.63
C ILE A 63 -2.35 16.82 2.77
N SER A 64 -1.47 15.84 2.61
CA SER A 64 -0.22 15.94 1.89
C SER A 64 -0.42 15.31 0.52
N ARG A 65 0.10 15.94 -0.55
CA ARG A 65 0.09 15.38 -1.90
C ARG A 65 1.11 14.24 -1.93
N LYS A 66 0.76 13.13 -1.31
CA LYS A 66 1.59 11.94 -1.17
C LYS A 66 1.19 10.89 -2.19
N ALA A 67 2.20 10.21 -2.72
CA ALA A 67 2.02 8.94 -3.40
C ALA A 67 2.98 7.89 -2.84
N ILE A 68 2.51 6.65 -2.81
CA ILE A 68 3.36 5.48 -2.61
C ILE A 68 3.33 4.69 -3.91
N ILE A 69 4.49 4.47 -4.51
CA ILE A 69 4.64 3.70 -5.75
C ILE A 69 5.43 2.44 -5.42
N ILE A 70 4.87 1.29 -5.79
CA ILE A 70 5.44 -0.03 -5.55
C ILE A 70 5.66 -0.69 -6.91
N HIS A 71 6.91 -1.00 -7.21
CA HIS A 71 7.25 -1.90 -8.30
C HIS A 71 7.45 -3.30 -7.73
N GLY A 72 6.67 -4.26 -8.20
CA GLY A 72 6.75 -5.62 -7.71
C GLY A 72 6.47 -6.65 -8.80
N THR A 73 6.75 -7.90 -8.48
CA THR A 73 6.46 -9.05 -9.34
C THR A 73 5.83 -10.14 -8.47
N PRO A 74 4.60 -10.60 -8.75
CA PRO A 74 4.04 -11.74 -8.06
C PRO A 74 4.85 -12.99 -8.40
N THR A 75 5.23 -13.77 -7.38
CA THR A 75 6.11 -14.94 -7.53
C THR A 75 5.37 -16.26 -7.43
N ALA A 76 4.15 -16.24 -6.89
CA ALA A 76 3.28 -17.41 -6.79
C ALA A 76 1.81 -16.98 -6.98
N PRO A 77 0.91 -17.89 -7.45
CA PRO A 77 -0.51 -17.62 -7.58
C PRO A 77 -1.22 -17.76 -6.21
N THR A 78 -0.66 -17.10 -5.19
CA THR A 78 -1.15 -17.08 -3.82
C THR A 78 -1.42 -15.63 -3.39
N ARG A 79 -2.01 -15.45 -2.22
CA ARG A 79 -2.39 -14.13 -1.72
C ARG A 79 -1.17 -13.30 -1.31
N PHE A 80 -1.20 -12.01 -1.65
CA PHE A 80 -0.34 -11.00 -1.04
C PHE A 80 -1.15 -9.79 -0.58
N ASP A 81 -0.66 -9.13 0.48
CA ASP A 81 -1.34 -8.04 1.15
C ASP A 81 -0.41 -6.81 1.28
N ILE A 82 -0.97 -5.64 1.00
CA ILE A 82 -0.28 -4.34 1.11
C ILE A 82 -1.20 -3.41 1.89
N SER A 83 -0.74 -2.98 3.06
CA SER A 83 -1.56 -2.25 4.04
C SER A 83 -0.91 -0.94 4.45
N LEU A 84 -1.70 0.12 4.53
CA LEU A 84 -1.34 1.36 5.21
C LEU A 84 -1.88 1.28 6.63
N ILE A 85 -0.99 1.41 7.60
CA ILE A 85 -1.29 1.18 9.01
C ILE A 85 -0.91 2.40 9.86
N GLU A 86 -1.58 2.53 11.00
CA GLU A 86 -1.11 3.39 12.09
C GLU A 86 0.12 2.78 12.77
N GLU A 87 0.79 3.56 13.61
CA GLU A 87 1.96 3.08 14.37
C GLU A 87 1.60 1.87 15.23
N GLY A 88 2.35 0.79 15.07
CA GLY A 88 2.26 -0.40 15.91
C GLY A 88 2.41 -1.69 15.12
N VAL A 89 1.84 -2.77 15.67
CA VAL A 89 1.84 -4.10 15.06
C VAL A 89 0.50 -4.30 14.32
N PRO A 90 0.51 -4.64 13.02
CA PRO A 90 -0.70 -4.92 12.25
C PRO A 90 -1.62 -5.92 12.97
N GLU A 91 -2.91 -5.61 13.01
CA GLU A 91 -3.98 -6.45 13.61
C GLU A 91 -3.90 -6.70 15.13
N ASP A 92 -2.80 -6.32 15.80
CA ASP A 92 -2.62 -6.42 17.25
C ASP A 92 -2.78 -5.04 17.92
N THR A 93 -1.86 -4.13 17.66
CA THR A 93 -1.82 -2.81 18.32
C THR A 93 -2.14 -1.63 17.41
N ALA A 94 -2.20 -1.83 16.09
CA ALA A 94 -2.49 -0.78 15.10
C ALA A 94 -3.85 -0.95 14.41
N ASP A 95 -4.48 0.19 14.08
CA ASP A 95 -5.55 0.22 13.08
C ASP A 95 -4.94 0.08 11.67
N ILE A 96 -5.71 -0.52 10.74
CA ILE A 96 -5.35 -0.58 9.31
C ILE A 96 -6.41 0.21 8.55
N PRO A 97 -6.23 1.53 8.37
CA PRO A 97 -7.16 2.32 7.60
C PRO A 97 -7.33 1.80 6.18
N PHE A 98 -6.30 1.23 5.56
CA PHE A 98 -6.40 0.71 4.20
C PHE A 98 -5.60 -0.57 4.02
N HIS A 99 -6.26 -1.64 3.61
CA HIS A 99 -5.69 -2.93 3.29
C HIS A 99 -6.06 -3.29 1.85
N LEU A 100 -5.07 -3.63 1.02
CA LEU A 100 -5.27 -4.18 -0.30
C LEU A 100 -4.76 -5.62 -0.31
N SER A 101 -5.62 -6.55 -0.71
CA SER A 101 -5.30 -7.96 -0.87
C SER A 101 -5.50 -8.39 -2.32
N ALA A 102 -4.47 -8.96 -2.93
CA ALA A 102 -4.56 -9.61 -4.23
C ALA A 102 -4.73 -11.12 -4.00
N ASP A 103 -5.91 -11.65 -4.30
CA ASP A 103 -6.24 -13.07 -4.10
C ASP A 103 -6.40 -13.78 -5.46
N PHE A 104 -5.38 -14.57 -5.82
CA PHE A 104 -5.36 -15.33 -7.07
C PHE A 104 -6.38 -16.46 -7.09
N ALA A 105 -6.67 -17.09 -5.94
CA ALA A 105 -7.66 -18.15 -5.87
C ALA A 105 -9.08 -17.62 -6.09
N GLN A 106 -9.35 -16.39 -5.64
CA GLN A 106 -10.64 -15.72 -5.82
C GLN A 106 -10.71 -14.85 -7.08
N ASN A 107 -9.60 -14.73 -7.84
CA ASN A 107 -9.47 -13.84 -9.00
C ASN A 107 -9.99 -12.42 -8.70
N ALA A 108 -9.55 -11.85 -7.58
CA ALA A 108 -10.09 -10.59 -7.07
C ALA A 108 -9.05 -9.75 -6.33
N VAL A 109 -9.25 -8.43 -6.39
CA VAL A 109 -8.61 -7.49 -5.48
C VAL A 109 -9.63 -7.10 -4.41
N ILE A 110 -9.27 -7.34 -3.15
CA ILE A 110 -10.07 -7.02 -1.98
C ILE A 110 -9.46 -5.77 -1.33
N ARG A 111 -10.30 -4.78 -1.04
CA ARG A 111 -9.92 -3.60 -0.27
C ARG A 111 -10.73 -3.58 1.01
N ASP A 112 -10.05 -3.48 2.15
CA ASP A 112 -10.67 -3.50 3.47
C ASP A 112 -9.99 -2.51 4.44
N ALA A 113 -10.53 -2.42 5.64
CA ALA A 113 -9.97 -1.73 6.78
C ALA A 113 -10.15 -2.59 8.03
N TRP A 114 -9.14 -2.60 8.89
CA TRP A 114 -9.18 -3.23 10.21
C TRP A 114 -9.24 -2.16 11.28
N ILE A 115 -10.13 -2.34 12.26
CA ILE A 115 -10.15 -1.52 13.48
C ILE A 115 -9.80 -2.41 14.66
N LYS A 116 -8.77 -2.03 15.42
CA LYS A 116 -8.34 -2.69 16.64
C LYS A 116 -9.51 -2.88 17.61
N GLY A 117 -9.66 -4.12 18.09
CA GLY A 117 -10.76 -4.52 18.98
C GLY A 117 -12.13 -4.65 18.29
N LYS A 118 -12.27 -4.38 16.99
CA LYS A 118 -13.50 -4.57 16.22
C LYS A 118 -13.36 -5.55 15.05
N GLY A 119 -12.17 -5.65 14.47
CA GLY A 119 -11.87 -6.50 13.33
C GLY A 119 -12.06 -5.81 11.97
N TRP A 120 -12.19 -6.61 10.91
CA TRP A 120 -12.42 -6.18 9.52
C TRP A 120 -13.82 -5.59 9.34
N ILE A 121 -13.94 -4.45 8.65
CA ILE A 121 -15.21 -3.67 8.62
C ILE A 121 -15.72 -3.28 7.23
N ARG A 122 -14.97 -3.47 6.14
CA ARG A 122 -15.35 -2.98 4.80
C ARG A 122 -14.78 -3.82 3.66
N ASN A 123 -15.45 -4.90 3.29
CA ASN A 123 -15.03 -5.72 2.15
C ASN A 123 -15.48 -5.14 0.80
N GLN A 124 -14.63 -4.35 0.15
CA GLN A 124 -14.85 -3.94 -1.25
C GLN A 124 -14.10 -4.87 -2.21
N ARG A 125 -14.86 -5.67 -2.97
CA ARG A 125 -14.31 -6.61 -3.94
C ARG A 125 -14.41 -6.04 -5.34
N ALA A 126 -13.28 -5.92 -6.02
CA ALA A 126 -13.26 -5.73 -7.48
C ALA A 126 -13.11 -7.11 -8.13
N GLN A 127 -13.98 -7.42 -9.10
CA GLN A 127 -13.82 -8.63 -9.92
C GLN A 127 -12.66 -8.44 -10.89
N GLY A 128 -11.89 -9.51 -11.08
CA GLY A 128 -10.70 -9.52 -11.91
C GLY A 128 -9.44 -9.25 -11.08
N LEU A 129 -8.36 -9.90 -11.49
CA LEU A 129 -7.05 -9.75 -10.88
C LEU A 129 -6.11 -9.09 -11.90
N PRO A 130 -5.68 -7.84 -11.67
CA PRO A 130 -4.74 -7.16 -12.55
C PRO A 130 -3.29 -7.58 -12.24
N PHE A 131 -3.05 -8.83 -11.85
CA PHE A 131 -1.72 -9.33 -11.51
C PHE A 131 -1.50 -10.67 -12.20
N THR A 132 -0.34 -10.82 -12.82
CA THR A 132 0.08 -12.06 -13.47
C THR A 132 1.37 -12.54 -12.81
N VAL A 133 1.43 -13.82 -12.42
CA VAL A 133 2.64 -14.41 -11.84
C VAL A 133 3.80 -14.28 -12.82
N GLY A 134 4.92 -13.75 -12.35
CA GLY A 134 6.12 -13.51 -13.15
C GLY A 134 6.10 -12.21 -13.98
N GLN A 135 4.98 -11.48 -14.03
CA GLN A 135 4.90 -10.17 -14.68
C GLN A 135 5.08 -9.05 -13.65
N SER A 136 5.98 -8.12 -13.93
CA SER A 136 6.14 -6.94 -13.08
C SER A 136 4.94 -6.01 -13.20
N PHE A 137 4.61 -5.33 -12.11
CA PHE A 137 3.58 -4.30 -12.08
C PHE A 137 4.10 -3.04 -11.38
N LYS A 138 3.42 -1.93 -11.65
CA LYS A 138 3.46 -0.70 -10.86
C LYS A 138 2.12 -0.51 -10.17
N LEU A 139 2.14 -0.51 -8.85
CA LEU A 139 1.02 -0.17 -7.99
C LEU A 139 1.26 1.22 -7.42
N GLU A 140 0.24 2.07 -7.44
CA GLU A 140 0.34 3.42 -6.91
C GLU A 140 -0.86 3.73 -6.02
N PHE A 141 -0.58 4.16 -4.79
CA PHE A 141 -1.56 4.73 -3.87
C PHE A 141 -1.42 6.24 -3.89
N ARG A 142 -2.49 6.95 -4.29
CA ARG A 142 -2.55 8.41 -4.27
C ARG A 142 -3.63 8.89 -3.33
N ILE A 143 -3.40 10.03 -2.70
CA ILE A 143 -4.48 10.72 -1.98
C ILE A 143 -5.57 11.15 -2.98
N ALA A 144 -6.82 10.82 -2.68
CA ALA A 144 -7.99 11.24 -3.43
C ALA A 144 -8.80 12.26 -2.60
N PRO A 145 -9.62 13.13 -3.24
CA PRO A 145 -10.51 14.03 -2.52
C PRO A 145 -11.38 13.31 -1.48
N ARG A 146 -11.74 14.01 -0.39
CA ARG A 146 -12.58 13.48 0.72
C ARG A 146 -11.97 12.32 1.51
N ASN A 147 -10.66 12.38 1.79
CA ASN A 147 -9.93 11.33 2.53
C ASN A 147 -10.04 9.94 1.87
N GLY A 148 -9.97 9.90 0.54
CA GLY A 148 -9.94 8.65 -0.22
C GLY A 148 -8.52 8.26 -0.63
N ILE A 149 -8.36 7.02 -1.08
CA ILE A 149 -7.12 6.55 -1.71
C ILE A 149 -7.49 6.06 -3.11
N ASP A 150 -6.89 6.67 -4.12
CA ASP A 150 -6.93 6.17 -5.48
C ASP A 150 -5.85 5.10 -5.65
N VAL A 151 -6.24 3.98 -6.24
CA VAL A 151 -5.37 2.83 -6.49
C VAL A 151 -5.22 2.69 -7.99
N LEU A 152 -3.99 2.81 -8.49
CA LEU A 152 -3.65 2.61 -9.89
C LEU A 152 -2.73 1.39 -10.02
N ILE A 153 -3.06 0.47 -10.92
CA ILE A 153 -2.27 -0.73 -11.22
C ILE A 153 -1.97 -0.73 -12.71
N ILE A 154 -0.68 -0.85 -13.06
CA ILE A 154 -0.16 -0.86 -14.44
C ILE A 154 0.78 -2.06 -14.58
N ASN A 155 0.63 -2.83 -15.66
CA ASN A 155 1.40 -4.06 -15.94
C ASN A 155 2.18 -3.97 -17.25
#